data_AF-A0A529LE73-F1
#
_entry.id   AF-A0A529LE73-F1
#
_cell.length_a   1.000
_cell.length_b   1.000
_cell.length_c   1.000
_cell.angle_alpha   90.00
_cell.angle_beta   90.00
_cell.angle_gamma   90.00
#
_symmetry.space_group_name_H-M   'P 1'
#
loop_
_entity.id
_entity.type
_entity.pdbx_description
1 polymer ?
#
loop_
_entity_poly.entity_id
_entity_poly.type
_entity_poly.pdbx_seq_one_letter_code
_entity_poly.pdbx_strand_id
1 'polypeptide(L)'
;MANRMPSNSAGSLAAFLKDRRTRLDPASFGFSGRRRTPGLRREEVAQRANISPTWYTWLEQGRGGAPSADVLNRIAKGLLLTEAEREHLFMLGLGRPPEVRYTGAEGVSPRLQRLIDTLDASPAIVRTATWDVVAWNRAARVVLTDYSALPEGERNILRFMFLSPHIRARQHDWQNLARFVVGSFRADA
;
A
#
# COMPACT_ATOMS: atom_id res chain seq x y z
N MET A 1 16.28 -33.80 -25.45
CA MET A 1 14.85 -34.17 -25.28
C MET A 1 14.36 -33.56 -23.99
N ALA A 2 13.37 -32.67 -24.09
CA ALA A 2 12.85 -31.88 -22.98
C ALA A 2 11.96 -32.75 -22.07
N ASN A 3 12.24 -32.74 -20.76
CA ASN A 3 11.32 -33.25 -19.75
C ASN A 3 10.87 -32.08 -18.88
N ARG A 4 9.81 -31.37 -19.32
CA ARG A 4 9.11 -30.40 -18.49
C ARG A 4 8.09 -31.15 -17.65
N MET A 5 8.36 -31.27 -16.36
CA MET A 5 7.42 -31.75 -15.37
C MET A 5 6.13 -30.90 -15.37
N PRO A 6 4.95 -31.51 -15.14
CA PRO A 6 3.69 -30.79 -15.09
C PRO A 6 3.52 -30.13 -13.72
N SER A 7 3.37 -28.80 -13.67
CA SER A 7 2.95 -28.09 -12.46
C SER A 7 1.45 -27.84 -12.48
N ASN A 8 0.69 -28.81 -11.98
CA ASN A 8 -0.72 -28.68 -11.59
C ASN A 8 -0.76 -28.95 -10.07
N SER A 9 -1.45 -28.25 -9.17
CA SER A 9 -2.41 -27.16 -9.26
C SER A 9 -2.72 -26.69 -7.82
N ALA A 10 -2.19 -25.54 -7.42
CA ALA A 10 -2.69 -24.65 -6.36
C ALA A 10 -1.81 -23.39 -6.38
N GLY A 11 -2.26 -22.32 -7.04
CA GLY A 11 -1.55 -21.03 -7.09
C GLY A 11 -0.94 -20.66 -8.44
N SER A 12 -1.70 -20.78 -9.54
CA SER A 12 -1.31 -20.12 -10.79
C SER A 12 -1.82 -18.67 -10.82
N LEU A 13 -1.07 -17.78 -11.48
CA LEU A 13 -1.49 -16.39 -11.72
C LEU A 13 -2.91 -16.33 -12.32
N ALA A 14 -3.21 -17.22 -13.26
CA ALA A 14 -4.52 -17.34 -13.89
C ALA A 14 -5.65 -17.63 -12.89
N ALA A 15 -5.44 -18.56 -11.96
CA ALA A 15 -6.42 -18.91 -10.94
C ALA A 15 -6.65 -17.74 -9.96
N PHE A 16 -5.57 -17.08 -9.54
CA PHE A 16 -5.64 -15.91 -8.66
C PHE A 16 -6.42 -14.76 -9.29
N LEU A 17 -6.12 -14.40 -10.54
CA LEU A 17 -6.82 -13.34 -11.27
C LEU A 17 -8.31 -13.64 -11.46
N LYS A 18 -8.64 -14.89 -11.81
CA LYS A 18 -10.03 -15.33 -11.95
C LYS A 18 -10.78 -15.19 -10.64
N ASP A 19 -10.21 -15.66 -9.53
CA ASP A 19 -10.82 -15.57 -8.20
C ASP A 19 -11.06 -14.12 -7.78
N ARG A 20 -10.03 -13.25 -7.85
CA ARG A 20 -10.16 -11.82 -7.52
C ARG A 20 -11.21 -11.12 -8.37
N ARG A 21 -11.21 -11.36 -9.69
CA ARG A 21 -12.20 -10.78 -10.61
C ARG A 21 -13.64 -11.15 -10.25
N THR A 22 -13.89 -12.40 -9.87
CA THR A 22 -15.25 -12.89 -9.58
C THR A 22 -15.84 -12.41 -8.26
N ARG A 23 -15.01 -11.91 -7.33
CA ARG A 23 -15.43 -11.40 -6.01
C ARG A 23 -15.84 -9.93 -6.02
N LEU A 24 -15.47 -9.19 -7.06
CA LEU A 24 -15.75 -7.76 -7.18
C LEU A 24 -17.20 -7.51 -7.57
N ASP A 25 -17.86 -6.58 -6.90
CA ASP A 25 -19.21 -6.14 -7.28
C ASP A 25 -19.14 -5.18 -8.49
N PRO A 26 -19.73 -5.53 -9.65
CA PRO A 26 -19.71 -4.66 -10.83
C PRO A 26 -20.41 -3.31 -10.63
N ALA A 27 -21.43 -3.24 -9.77
CA ALA A 27 -22.17 -2.00 -9.55
C ALA A 27 -21.29 -0.93 -8.89
N SER A 28 -20.41 -1.34 -7.98
CA SER A 28 -19.37 -0.48 -7.37
C SER A 28 -18.39 0.14 -8.39
N PHE A 29 -18.37 -0.35 -9.63
CA PHE A 29 -17.56 0.17 -10.73
C PHE A 29 -18.38 0.83 -11.85
N GLY A 30 -19.68 1.05 -11.63
CA GLY A 30 -20.57 1.68 -12.60
C GLY A 30 -21.04 0.75 -13.73
N PHE A 31 -20.82 -0.56 -13.61
CA PHE A 31 -21.30 -1.50 -14.62
C PHE A 31 -22.68 -2.07 -14.26
N SER A 32 -23.59 -2.07 -15.23
CA SER A 32 -24.98 -2.55 -15.07
C SER A 32 -25.32 -3.64 -16.09
N GLY A 33 -26.55 -4.17 -16.04
CA GLY A 33 -27.09 -5.13 -17.00
C GLY A 33 -27.13 -6.59 -16.55
N ARG A 34 -27.87 -7.44 -17.29
CA ARG A 34 -28.04 -8.87 -16.99
C ARG A 34 -26.73 -9.63 -17.19
N ARG A 35 -26.30 -10.39 -16.17
CA ARG A 35 -25.01 -11.10 -16.15
C ARG A 35 -25.19 -12.60 -16.00
N ARG A 36 -24.35 -13.37 -16.69
CA ARG A 36 -24.24 -14.83 -16.54
C ARG A 36 -23.08 -15.25 -15.63
N THR A 37 -22.12 -14.35 -15.40
CA THR A 37 -20.90 -14.63 -14.62
C THR A 37 -20.88 -13.72 -13.41
N PRO A 38 -20.54 -14.21 -12.21
CA PRO A 38 -20.33 -13.38 -11.04
C PRO A 38 -19.12 -12.45 -11.22
N GLY A 39 -19.25 -11.25 -10.66
CA GLY A 39 -18.24 -10.20 -10.65
C GLY A 39 -17.94 -9.55 -12.00
N LEU A 40 -16.74 -8.98 -12.10
CA LEU A 40 -16.32 -8.27 -13.31
C LEU A 40 -16.09 -9.23 -14.47
N ARG A 41 -16.36 -8.78 -15.69
CA ARG A 41 -16.01 -9.49 -16.92
C ARG A 41 -14.54 -9.22 -17.29
N ARG A 42 -13.98 -10.04 -18.18
CA ARG A 42 -12.55 -9.91 -18.55
C ARG A 42 -12.26 -8.59 -19.24
N GLU A 43 -13.16 -8.18 -20.12
CA GLU A 43 -13.14 -6.90 -20.81
C GLU A 43 -13.25 -5.71 -19.84
N GLU A 44 -14.03 -5.84 -18.76
CA GLU A 44 -14.19 -4.79 -17.74
C GLU A 44 -12.90 -4.63 -16.93
N VAL A 45 -12.24 -5.73 -16.56
CA VAL A 45 -10.92 -5.67 -15.90
C VAL A 45 -9.87 -5.09 -16.85
N ALA A 46 -9.87 -5.53 -18.10
CA ALA A 46 -8.94 -5.03 -19.11
C ALA A 46 -9.09 -3.52 -19.34
N GLN A 47 -10.34 -3.03 -19.41
CA GLN A 47 -10.66 -1.61 -19.49
C GLN A 47 -10.11 -0.85 -18.27
N ARG A 48 -10.36 -1.34 -17.05
CA ARG A 48 -9.90 -0.71 -15.80
C ARG A 48 -8.37 -0.70 -15.66
N ALA A 49 -7.70 -1.75 -16.13
CA ALA A 49 -6.25 -1.83 -16.19
C ALA A 49 -5.66 -1.13 -17.43
N ASN A 50 -6.50 -0.63 -18.35
CA ASN A 50 -6.14 -0.03 -19.64
C ASN A 50 -5.28 -0.96 -20.54
N ILE A 51 -5.47 -2.27 -20.43
CA ILE A 51 -4.76 -3.30 -21.21
C ILE A 51 -5.67 -3.93 -22.26
N SER A 52 -5.08 -4.66 -23.21
CA SER A 52 -5.86 -5.39 -24.22
C SER A 52 -6.76 -6.47 -23.58
N PRO A 53 -8.07 -6.50 -23.90
CA PRO A 53 -8.99 -7.57 -23.45
C PRO A 53 -8.54 -8.97 -23.87
N THR A 54 -8.01 -9.09 -25.08
CA THR A 54 -7.48 -10.35 -25.62
C THR A 54 -6.29 -10.83 -24.80
N TRP A 55 -5.37 -9.92 -24.47
CA TRP A 55 -4.18 -10.25 -23.69
C TRP A 55 -4.55 -10.64 -22.25
N TYR A 56 -5.46 -9.92 -21.60
CA TYR A 56 -5.96 -10.29 -20.27
C TYR A 56 -6.67 -11.66 -20.27
N THR A 57 -7.38 -11.98 -21.37
CA THR A 57 -8.00 -13.30 -21.54
C THR A 57 -6.97 -14.41 -21.62
N TRP A 58 -5.86 -14.22 -22.35
CA TRP A 58 -4.76 -15.19 -22.37
C TRP A 58 -4.14 -15.36 -20.98
N LEU A 59 -3.92 -14.26 -20.27
CA LEU A 59 -3.36 -14.28 -18.92
C LEU A 59 -4.22 -15.12 -17.96
N GLU A 60 -5.54 -14.94 -17.97
CA GLU A 60 -6.49 -15.76 -17.20
C GLU A 60 -6.62 -17.21 -17.67
N GLN A 61 -6.13 -17.54 -18.87
CA GLN A 61 -6.05 -18.91 -19.38
C GLN A 61 -4.70 -19.57 -19.08
N GLY A 62 -3.78 -18.88 -18.42
CA GLY A 62 -2.41 -19.35 -18.21
C GLY A 62 -1.61 -19.40 -19.51
N ARG A 63 -2.00 -18.59 -20.49
CA ARG A 63 -1.36 -18.46 -21.81
C ARG A 63 -0.78 -17.05 -21.96
N GLY A 64 0.15 -16.89 -22.89
CA GLY A 64 0.86 -15.63 -23.07
C GLY A 64 2.11 -15.55 -22.19
N GLY A 65 3.07 -14.72 -22.61
CA GLY A 65 4.35 -14.56 -21.91
C GLY A 65 4.21 -13.93 -20.52
N ALA A 66 5.34 -13.82 -19.81
CA ALA A 66 5.37 -13.20 -18.50
C ALA A 66 4.94 -11.72 -18.57
N PRO A 67 3.99 -11.28 -17.72
CA PRO A 67 3.55 -9.89 -17.68
C PRO A 67 4.66 -8.98 -17.14
N SER A 68 4.74 -7.73 -17.62
CA SER A 68 5.67 -6.76 -17.03
C SER A 68 5.18 -6.25 -15.67
N ALA A 69 6.09 -5.71 -14.86
CA ALA A 69 5.75 -5.11 -13.56
C ALA A 69 4.71 -3.99 -13.69
N ASP A 70 4.80 -3.16 -14.74
CA ASP A 70 3.83 -2.09 -14.99
C ASP A 70 2.43 -2.63 -15.27
N VAL A 71 2.33 -3.72 -16.03
CA VAL A 71 1.05 -4.37 -16.30
C VAL A 71 0.47 -4.99 -15.03
N LEU A 72 1.28 -5.66 -14.22
CA LEU A 72 0.82 -6.18 -12.92
C LEU A 72 0.35 -5.07 -11.98
N ASN A 73 1.05 -3.93 -11.92
CA ASN A 73 0.60 -2.77 -11.14
C ASN A 73 -0.74 -2.23 -11.63
N ARG A 74 -0.96 -2.16 -12.94
CA ARG A 74 -2.22 -1.70 -13.52
C ARG A 74 -3.37 -2.68 -13.26
N ILE A 75 -3.10 -3.98 -13.30
CA ILE A 75 -4.06 -5.03 -12.93
C ILE A 75 -4.40 -4.93 -11.44
N ALA A 76 -3.41 -4.78 -10.57
CA ALA A 76 -3.62 -4.63 -9.13
C ALA A 76 -4.52 -3.42 -8.82
N LYS A 77 -4.26 -2.26 -9.45
CA LYS A 77 -5.12 -1.07 -9.36
C LYS A 77 -6.51 -1.32 -9.94
N GLY A 78 -6.60 -1.95 -11.10
CA GLY A 78 -7.87 -2.26 -11.77
C GLY A 78 -8.77 -3.17 -10.93
N LEU A 79 -8.19 -4.13 -10.21
CA LEU A 79 -8.90 -5.06 -9.34
C LEU A 79 -9.05 -4.57 -7.89
N LEU A 80 -8.56 -3.37 -7.55
CA LEU A 80 -8.51 -2.85 -6.18
C LEU A 80 -7.87 -3.84 -5.19
N LEU A 81 -6.77 -4.48 -5.60
CA LEU A 81 -6.06 -5.40 -4.72
C LEU A 81 -5.48 -4.64 -3.52
N THR A 82 -5.58 -5.26 -2.36
CA THR A 82 -4.83 -4.88 -1.15
C THR A 82 -3.33 -5.06 -1.39
N GLU A 83 -2.49 -4.48 -0.52
CA GLU A 83 -1.05 -4.58 -0.66
C GLU A 83 -0.56 -6.04 -0.60
N ALA A 84 -1.08 -6.84 0.34
CA ALA A 84 -0.75 -8.26 0.43
C ALA A 84 -1.15 -9.06 -0.83
N GLU A 85 -2.29 -8.72 -1.44
CA GLU A 85 -2.74 -9.34 -2.69
C GLU A 85 -1.89 -8.90 -3.88
N ARG A 86 -1.44 -7.63 -3.89
CA ARG A 86 -0.51 -7.11 -4.89
C ARG A 86 0.84 -7.81 -4.78
N GLU A 87 1.37 -8.00 -3.58
CA GLU A 87 2.60 -8.77 -3.38
C GLU A 87 2.45 -10.21 -3.89
N HIS A 88 1.34 -10.87 -3.55
CA HIS A 88 1.06 -12.22 -4.03
C HIS A 88 0.96 -12.26 -5.56
N LEU A 89 0.29 -11.29 -6.19
CA LEU A 89 0.21 -11.15 -7.66
C LEU A 89 1.61 -11.09 -8.29
N PHE A 90 2.51 -10.30 -7.70
CA PHE A 90 3.88 -10.13 -8.16
C PHE A 90 4.72 -11.39 -7.99
N MET A 91 4.58 -12.09 -6.86
CA MET A 91 5.20 -13.39 -6.65
C MET A 91 4.74 -14.41 -7.69
N LEU A 92 3.45 -14.45 -8.02
CA LEU A 92 2.90 -15.35 -9.05
C LEU A 92 3.32 -14.98 -10.49
N GLY A 93 3.44 -13.69 -10.81
CA GLY A 93 3.70 -13.22 -12.17
C GLY A 93 5.18 -13.04 -12.53
N LEU A 94 6.01 -12.66 -11.56
CA LEU A 94 7.43 -12.32 -11.77
C LEU A 94 8.39 -13.08 -10.85
N GLY A 95 7.90 -13.84 -9.86
CA GLY A 95 8.74 -14.56 -8.90
C GLY A 95 9.50 -13.65 -7.93
N ARG A 96 9.12 -12.38 -7.82
CA ARG A 96 9.71 -11.39 -6.92
C ARG A 96 8.65 -10.41 -6.44
N PRO A 97 8.78 -9.83 -5.23
CA PRO A 97 7.86 -8.81 -4.74
C PRO A 97 7.91 -7.56 -5.62
N PRO A 98 6.86 -6.73 -5.57
CA PRO A 98 6.87 -5.45 -6.27
C PRO A 98 7.98 -4.55 -5.73
N GLU A 99 8.52 -3.72 -6.62
CA GLU A 99 9.40 -2.63 -6.18
C GLU A 99 8.59 -1.69 -5.27
N VAL A 100 9.08 -1.49 -4.05
CA VAL A 100 8.47 -0.59 -3.08
C VAL A 100 8.75 0.84 -3.53
N ARG A 101 7.80 1.42 -4.27
CA ARG A 101 7.83 2.85 -4.61
C ARG A 101 7.10 3.60 -3.51
N TYR A 102 7.86 4.06 -2.52
CA TYR A 102 7.35 5.04 -1.57
C TYR A 102 7.04 6.33 -2.33
N THR A 103 5.76 6.56 -2.64
CA THR A 103 5.27 7.89 -2.93
C THR A 103 5.18 8.61 -1.59
N GLY A 104 5.96 9.68 -1.40
CA GLY A 104 5.82 10.53 -0.22
C GLY A 104 4.35 10.88 -0.01
N ALA A 105 3.87 10.79 1.22
CA ALA A 105 2.46 11.07 1.49
C ALA A 105 2.15 12.52 1.05
N GLU A 106 1.23 12.67 0.09
CA GLU A 106 0.71 13.95 -0.37
C GLU A 106 -0.18 14.57 0.74
N GLY A 107 0.45 15.03 1.82
CA GLY A 107 -0.22 15.66 2.97
C GLY A 107 -1.39 14.84 3.54
N VAL A 108 -2.27 15.52 4.28
CA VAL A 108 -3.52 14.94 4.79
C VAL A 108 -4.71 15.67 4.17
N SER A 109 -5.85 14.99 4.08
CA SER A 109 -7.08 15.65 3.65
C SER A 109 -7.45 16.82 4.59
N PRO A 110 -8.05 17.91 4.08
CA PRO A 110 -8.48 19.03 4.92
C PRO A 110 -9.48 18.62 6.02
N ARG A 111 -10.26 17.55 5.79
CA ARG A 111 -11.18 17.01 6.80
C ARG A 111 -10.43 16.40 7.98
N LEU A 112 -9.37 15.64 7.72
CA LEU A 112 -8.55 15.05 8.77
C LEU A 112 -7.78 16.12 9.55
N GLN A 113 -7.25 17.14 8.87
CA GLN A 113 -6.61 18.27 9.54
C GLN A 113 -7.58 18.97 10.52
N ARG A 114 -8.79 19.28 10.06
CA ARG A 114 -9.82 19.88 10.94
C ARG A 114 -10.14 19.02 12.16
N LEU A 115 -10.14 17.68 12.02
CA LEU A 115 -10.39 16.77 13.14
C LEU A 115 -9.28 16.86 14.20
N ILE A 116 -8.02 16.83 13.79
CA ILE A 116 -6.92 16.94 14.76
C ILE A 116 -6.81 18.34 15.36
N ASP A 117 -7.25 19.37 14.62
CA ASP A 117 -7.33 20.74 15.12
C ASP A 117 -8.39 20.93 16.20
N THR A 118 -9.41 20.06 16.32
CA THR A 118 -10.39 20.16 17.44
C THR A 118 -9.81 19.70 18.79
N LEU A 119 -8.63 19.11 18.80
CA LEU A 119 -7.94 18.64 19.99
C LEU A 119 -7.07 19.74 20.61
N ASP A 120 -7.67 20.88 20.97
CA ASP A 120 -6.98 22.13 21.32
C ASP A 120 -5.88 21.99 22.38
N ALA A 121 -6.13 21.21 23.43
CA ALA A 121 -5.19 21.00 24.54
C ALA A 121 -4.43 19.66 24.45
N SER A 122 -4.71 18.84 23.44
CA SER A 122 -4.14 17.49 23.30
C SER A 122 -3.26 17.42 22.05
N PRO A 123 -1.93 17.25 22.21
CA PRO A 123 -1.03 17.07 21.08
C PRO A 123 -1.46 15.92 20.17
N ALA A 124 -1.66 16.21 18.89
CA ALA A 124 -2.03 15.22 17.89
C ALA A 124 -1.17 15.37 16.63
N ILE A 125 -0.74 14.22 16.10
CA ILE A 125 0.02 14.12 14.86
C ILE A 125 -0.56 13.02 13.97
N VAL A 126 -0.41 13.17 12.66
CA VAL A 126 -0.64 12.09 11.68
C VAL A 126 0.71 11.71 11.10
N ARG A 127 0.95 10.40 10.99
CA ARG A 127 2.20 9.86 10.47
C ARG A 127 1.98 8.80 9.40
N THR A 128 2.97 8.62 8.54
CA THR A 128 3.04 7.50 7.57
C THR A 128 3.45 6.19 8.26
N ALA A 129 3.42 5.08 7.52
CA ALA A 129 3.97 3.79 7.97
C ALA A 129 5.48 3.87 8.27
N THR A 130 6.21 4.73 7.57
CA THR A 130 7.64 5.04 7.84
C THR A 130 7.84 5.99 9.02
N TRP A 131 6.76 6.39 9.70
CA TRP A 131 6.72 7.34 10.81
C TRP A 131 7.18 8.76 10.45
N ASP A 132 6.99 9.16 9.18
CA ASP A 132 7.09 10.55 8.75
C ASP A 132 5.83 11.30 9.19
N VAL A 133 6.00 12.43 9.86
CA VAL A 133 4.92 13.30 10.32
C VAL A 133 4.42 14.15 9.16
N VAL A 134 3.16 13.93 8.80
CA VAL A 134 2.51 14.56 7.63
C VAL A 134 1.48 15.61 8.01
N ALA A 135 1.05 15.61 9.28
CA ALA A 135 0.16 16.63 9.84
C ALA A 135 0.30 16.71 11.36
N TRP A 136 -0.04 17.86 11.92
CA TRP A 136 0.00 18.12 13.37
C TRP A 136 -0.98 19.24 13.72
N ASN A 137 -1.41 19.28 14.99
CA ASN A 137 -2.20 20.39 15.52
C ASN A 137 -1.33 21.40 16.29
N ARG A 138 -1.94 22.51 16.74
CA ARG A 138 -1.24 23.56 17.49
C ARG A 138 -0.62 23.04 18.79
N ALA A 139 -1.31 22.17 19.53
CA ALA A 139 -0.79 21.61 20.77
C ALA A 139 0.50 20.79 20.53
N ALA A 140 0.54 19.99 19.45
CA ALA A 140 1.73 19.23 19.07
C ALA A 140 2.93 20.13 18.74
N ARG A 141 2.70 21.28 18.09
CA ARG A 141 3.75 22.27 17.84
C ARG A 141 4.42 22.76 19.11
N VAL A 142 3.63 22.96 20.17
CA VAL A 142 4.09 23.52 21.45
C VAL A 142 4.71 22.45 22.34
N VAL A 143 4.10 21.28 22.44
CA VAL A 143 4.49 20.23 23.39
C VAL A 143 5.56 19.30 22.84
N LEU A 144 5.48 18.96 21.56
CA LEU A 144 6.38 17.99 20.93
C LEU A 144 7.51 18.70 20.21
N THR A 145 7.21 19.33 19.08
CA THR A 145 8.19 20.00 18.23
C THR A 145 7.48 20.86 17.19
N ASP A 146 8.13 21.94 16.78
CA ASP A 146 7.67 22.72 15.64
C ASP A 146 8.01 22.06 14.30
N TYR A 147 7.16 21.13 13.86
CA TYR A 147 7.29 20.45 12.57
C TYR A 147 7.27 21.40 11.36
N SER A 148 6.68 22.60 11.50
CA SER A 148 6.66 23.60 10.42
C SER A 148 8.03 24.21 10.15
N ALA A 149 8.89 24.26 11.17
CA ALA A 149 10.26 24.79 11.07
C ALA A 149 11.26 23.77 10.50
N LEU A 150 10.83 22.52 10.28
CA LEU A 150 11.70 21.42 9.87
C LEU A 150 11.53 21.11 8.38
N PRO A 151 12.61 20.80 7.65
CA PRO A 151 12.53 20.26 6.29
C PRO A 151 11.69 18.97 6.27
N GLU A 152 10.94 18.73 5.19
CA GLU A 152 10.03 17.58 5.09
C GLU A 152 10.73 16.24 5.35
N GLY A 153 11.93 16.03 4.77
CA GLY A 153 12.74 14.82 4.97
C GLY A 153 13.31 14.64 6.39
N GLU A 154 13.17 15.66 7.25
CA GLU A 154 13.61 15.60 8.65
C GLU A 154 12.45 15.39 9.61
N ARG A 155 11.19 15.47 9.14
CA ARG A 155 9.97 15.27 9.95
C ARG A 155 9.70 13.78 10.23
N ASN A 156 10.69 13.01 10.66
CA ASN A 156 10.53 11.59 10.96
C ASN A 156 10.76 11.33 12.45
N ILE A 157 9.81 10.64 13.09
CA ILE A 157 9.86 10.40 14.55
C ILE A 157 11.08 9.55 14.93
N LEU A 158 11.43 8.54 14.14
CA LEU A 158 12.61 7.70 14.40
C LEU A 158 13.90 8.51 14.24
N ARG A 159 14.00 9.35 13.21
CA ARG A 159 15.15 10.23 13.02
C ARG A 159 15.30 11.19 14.19
N PHE A 160 14.22 11.85 14.61
CA PHE A 160 14.25 12.72 15.80
C PHE A 160 14.75 11.98 17.02
N MET A 161 14.23 10.78 17.25
CA MET A 161 14.57 10.03 18.44
C MET A 161 16.02 9.55 18.42
N PHE A 162 16.48 8.92 17.34
CA PHE A 162 17.77 8.23 17.28
C PHE A 162 18.95 9.09 16.80
N LEU A 163 18.70 10.14 16.01
CA LEU A 163 19.75 10.97 15.41
C LEU A 163 19.96 12.31 16.14
N SER A 164 19.10 12.67 17.09
CA SER A 164 19.24 13.91 17.86
C SER A 164 19.87 13.66 19.22
N PRO A 165 21.16 14.00 19.44
CA PRO A 165 21.82 13.74 20.72
C PRO A 165 21.16 14.46 21.90
N HIS A 166 20.58 15.63 21.62
CA HIS A 166 19.86 16.45 22.60
C HIS A 166 18.54 15.83 23.05
N ILE A 167 17.81 15.15 22.16
CA ILE A 167 16.58 14.42 22.52
C ILE A 167 16.95 13.23 23.38
N ARG A 168 17.94 12.44 22.95
CA ARG A 168 18.43 11.29 23.73
C ARG A 168 18.88 11.69 25.14
N ALA A 169 19.60 12.80 25.28
CA ALA A 169 20.09 13.28 26.57
C ALA A 169 18.99 13.74 27.54
N ARG A 170 17.81 14.11 27.03
CA ARG A 170 16.65 14.52 27.84
C ARG A 170 15.78 13.35 28.30
N GLN A 171 16.01 12.14 27.78
CA GLN A 171 15.22 10.96 28.12
C GLN A 171 15.82 10.23 29.32
N HIS A 172 15.07 10.19 30.42
CA HIS A 172 15.49 9.54 31.67
C HIS A 172 15.75 8.04 31.51
N ASP A 173 14.95 7.33 30.69
CA ASP A 173 15.09 5.90 30.41
C ASP A 173 15.13 5.64 28.89
N TRP A 174 16.21 6.12 28.29
CA TRP A 174 16.42 6.02 26.85
C TRP A 174 16.37 4.59 26.33
N GLN A 175 17.00 3.61 27.01
CA GLN A 175 17.07 2.24 26.52
C GLN A 175 15.68 1.57 26.44
N ASN A 176 14.80 1.80 27.40
CA ASN A 176 13.46 1.23 27.36
C ASN A 176 12.58 1.94 26.34
N LEU A 177 12.65 3.27 26.25
CA LEU A 177 11.93 4.02 25.22
C LEU A 177 12.36 3.61 23.81
N ALA A 178 13.67 3.47 23.56
CA ALA A 178 14.21 3.01 22.28
C ALA A 178 13.71 1.61 21.90
N ARG A 179 13.71 0.67 22.85
CA ARG A 179 13.18 -0.69 22.63
C ARG A 179 11.69 -0.67 22.31
N PHE A 180 10.91 0.11 23.07
CA PHE A 180 9.48 0.27 22.82
C PHE A 180 9.20 0.85 21.43
N VAL A 181 9.91 1.90 21.05
CA VAL A 181 9.73 2.56 19.75
C VAL A 181 10.11 1.65 18.58
N VAL A 182 11.24 0.95 18.66
CA VAL A 182 11.63 -0.02 17.63
C VAL A 182 10.62 -1.17 17.56
N GLY A 183 10.14 -1.67 18.70
CA GLY A 183 9.11 -2.70 18.74
C GLY A 183 7.80 -2.25 18.07
N SER A 184 7.35 -1.04 18.39
CA SER A 184 6.14 -0.44 17.80
C SER A 184 6.29 -0.23 16.30
N PHE A 185 7.45 0.27 15.85
CA PHE A 185 7.71 0.46 14.42
C PHE A 185 7.69 -0.87 13.65
N ARG A 186 8.26 -1.94 14.23
CA ARG A 186 8.22 -3.28 13.61
C ARG A 186 6.83 -3.90 13.57
N ALA A 187 5.92 -3.49 14.44
CA ALA A 187 4.53 -3.95 14.44
C ALA A 187 3.66 -3.17 13.45
N ASP A 188 4.01 -1.93 13.14
CA ASP A 188 3.34 -1.07 12.16
C ASP A 188 3.78 -1.37 10.70
N ALA A 189 4.91 -2.06 10.51
CA ALA A 189 5.52 -2.42 9.22
C ALA A 189 5.00 -3.76 8.69
#